data_AF-A0A9E3Y0U8-F1
#
_entry.id   AF-A0A9E3Y0U8-F1
#
_cell.length_a   1.000
_cell.length_b   1.000
_cell.length_c   1.000
_cell.angle_alpha   90.00
_cell.angle_beta   90.00
_cell.angle_gamma   90.00
#
_symmetry.space_group_name_H-M   'P 1'
#
loop_
_entity.id
_entity.type
_entity.pdbx_description
1 polymer ?
#
loop_
_entity_poly.entity_id
_entity_poly.type
_entity_poly.pdbx_seq_one_letter_code
_entity_poly.pdbx_strand_id
1 'polypeptide(L)'
;VPVPIVFLDTPGDPYWETVDEFVREQLVARGLVASADRHLYLITDDCRQAVDEITGFYRNFDSLRYVGDMLIVRLRQRPTEQQVAQLNEQFGHLSTSGTIRVVEPFEPEKREQDRLDLFRIGFPFAKHGYGDLREMIDLLNQFAEG
;
A
#
# COMPACT_ATOMS: atom_id res chain seq x y z
N VAL A 1 9.53 0.03 -2.67
CA VAL A 1 8.29 -0.77 -2.53
C VAL A 1 7.70 -0.45 -1.17
N PRO A 2 6.39 -0.18 -1.03
CA PRO A 2 5.76 0.09 0.27
C PRO A 2 6.05 -1.05 1.24
N VAL A 3 6.43 -0.66 2.44
CA VAL A 3 6.66 -1.49 3.62
C VAL A 3 5.97 -0.80 4.80
N PRO A 4 5.50 -1.54 5.82
CA PRO A 4 4.90 -0.90 6.98
C PRO A 4 6.04 -0.25 7.78
N ILE A 5 6.00 1.08 7.91
CA ILE A 5 6.97 1.83 8.71
C ILE A 5 6.30 2.20 10.02
N VAL A 6 6.91 1.81 11.14
CA VAL A 6 6.45 2.21 12.47
C VAL A 6 7.52 3.07 13.12
N PHE A 7 7.13 4.28 13.49
CA PHE A 7 7.86 5.15 14.37
C PHE A 7 7.30 4.94 15.79
N LEU A 8 8.04 4.17 16.60
CA LEU A 8 7.63 3.78 17.94
C LEU A 8 8.32 4.67 18.98
N ASP A 9 7.52 5.40 19.74
CA ASP A 9 7.98 6.24 20.84
C ASP A 9 7.96 5.52 22.19
N THR A 10 8.67 6.10 23.16
CA THR A 10 8.49 5.72 24.57
C THR A 10 7.22 6.41 25.07
N PRO A 11 6.38 5.75 25.89
CA PRO A 11 5.15 6.37 26.40
C PRO A 11 5.38 7.77 27.01
N GLY A 12 4.71 8.77 26.43
CA GLY A 12 4.82 10.18 26.84
C GLY A 12 6.00 10.96 26.24
N ASP A 13 6.78 10.39 25.32
CA ASP A 13 7.82 11.09 24.55
C ASP A 13 7.30 11.42 23.14
N PRO A 14 6.99 12.69 22.82
CA PRO A 14 6.32 13.05 21.57
C PRO A 14 7.31 13.29 20.41
N TYR A 15 8.42 12.56 20.37
CA TYR A 15 9.51 12.84 19.42
C TYR A 15 9.03 12.73 17.98
N TRP A 16 8.41 11.59 17.61
CA TRP A 16 7.98 11.39 16.23
C TRP A 16 6.75 12.22 15.88
N GLU A 17 5.85 12.50 16.82
CA GLU A 17 4.76 13.46 16.59
C GLU A 17 5.30 14.87 16.29
N THR A 18 6.36 15.30 16.98
CA THR A 18 7.01 16.58 16.70
C THR A 18 7.66 16.61 15.31
N VAL A 19 8.24 15.48 14.88
CA VAL A 19 8.76 15.33 13.51
C VAL A 19 7.62 15.37 12.47
N ASP A 20 6.50 14.69 12.72
CA ASP A 20 5.31 14.75 11.85
C ASP A 20 4.71 16.15 11.78
N GLU A 21 4.69 16.89 12.89
CA GLU A 21 4.25 18.29 12.89
C GLU A 21 5.11 19.13 11.93
N PHE A 22 6.44 18.99 11.97
CA PHE A 22 7.32 19.63 10.99
C PHE A 22 7.00 19.19 9.55
N VAL A 23 6.80 17.88 9.31
CA VAL A 23 6.43 17.36 7.98
C VAL A 23 5.13 18.02 7.50
N ARG A 24 4.11 18.10 8.34
CA ARG A 24 2.82 18.71 8.02
C ARG A 24 2.95 20.20 7.74
N GLU A 25 3.58 20.95 8.64
CA GLU A 25 3.61 22.41 8.59
C GLU A 25 4.60 22.96 7.57
N GLN A 26 5.68 22.23 7.30
CA GLN A 26 6.73 22.69 6.39
C GLN A 26 6.67 21.96 5.06
N LEU A 27 6.57 20.63 5.04
CA LEU A 27 6.70 19.89 3.78
C LEU A 27 5.36 19.80 3.06
N VAL A 28 4.29 19.40 3.75
CA VAL A 28 2.95 19.26 3.16
C VAL A 28 2.37 20.63 2.82
N ALA A 29 2.37 21.58 3.77
CA ALA A 29 1.79 22.91 3.54
C ALA A 29 2.45 23.68 2.38
N ARG A 30 3.70 23.36 2.04
CA ARG A 30 4.45 23.98 0.93
C ARG A 30 4.44 23.13 -0.35
N GLY A 31 3.72 22.00 -0.36
CA GLY A 31 3.62 21.10 -1.51
C GLY A 31 4.91 20.37 -1.86
N LEU A 32 5.84 20.25 -0.90
CA LEU A 32 7.11 19.51 -1.08
C LEU A 32 6.91 17.99 -0.92
N VAL A 33 5.86 17.59 -0.20
CA VAL A 33 5.45 16.21 0.05
C VAL A 33 3.92 16.15 -0.08
N ALA A 34 3.37 15.04 -0.60
CA ALA A 34 1.91 14.91 -0.70
C ALA A 34 1.30 14.65 0.68
N SER A 35 0.09 15.16 0.95
CA SER A 35 -0.58 14.88 2.22
C SER A 35 -0.78 13.38 2.46
N ALA A 36 -1.01 12.61 1.39
CA ALA A 36 -1.15 11.15 1.45
C ALA A 36 0.14 10.41 1.83
N ASP A 37 1.32 11.03 1.66
CA ASP A 37 2.60 10.39 2.02
C ASP A 37 2.72 10.19 3.55
N ARG A 38 1.87 10.85 4.35
CA ARG A 38 1.75 10.58 5.79
C ARG A 38 1.14 9.20 6.08
N HIS A 39 0.49 8.55 5.12
CA HIS A 39 0.02 7.17 5.25
C HIS A 39 1.16 6.15 5.12
N LEU A 40 2.37 6.56 4.73
CA LEU A 40 3.51 5.66 4.62
C LEU A 40 4.03 5.14 5.96
N TYR A 41 3.65 5.77 7.08
CA TYR A 41 4.11 5.39 8.41
C TYR A 41 3.00 5.51 9.46
N LEU A 42 3.17 4.73 10.52
CA LEU A 42 2.41 4.85 11.77
C LEU A 42 3.33 5.44 12.84
N ILE A 43 2.85 6.45 13.57
CA ILE A 43 3.46 6.91 14.83
C ILE A 43 2.63 6.36 15.98
N THR A 44 3.28 5.77 16.96
CA THR A 44 2.63 5.20 18.14
C THR A 44 3.61 5.05 19.30
N ASP A 45 3.12 5.01 20.54
CA ASP A 45 3.87 4.59 21.73
C ASP A 45 3.42 3.20 22.24
N ASP A 46 2.50 2.52 21.52
CA ASP A 46 1.98 1.20 21.85
C ASP A 46 2.59 0.11 20.97
N CYS A 47 3.39 -0.76 21.60
CA CYS A 47 3.96 -1.94 20.96
C CYS A 47 2.91 -2.86 20.31
N ARG A 48 1.68 -2.94 20.84
CA ARG A 48 0.61 -3.75 20.24
C ARG A 48 0.15 -3.15 18.92
N GLN A 49 -0.05 -1.84 18.88
CA GLN A 49 -0.41 -1.13 17.65
C GLN A 49 0.70 -1.28 16.58
N ALA A 50 1.97 -1.21 17.00
CA ALA A 50 3.10 -1.46 16.11
C ALA A 50 3.08 -2.88 15.50
N VAL A 51 2.77 -3.89 16.32
CA VAL A 51 2.64 -5.29 15.85
C VAL A 51 1.44 -5.44 14.91
N ASP A 52 0.30 -4.84 15.26
CA ASP A 52 -0.92 -4.91 14.46
C ASP A 52 -0.75 -4.23 13.09
N GLU A 53 0.01 -3.13 13.03
CA GLU A 53 0.38 -2.46 11.78
C GLU A 53 1.19 -3.38 10.87
N ILE A 54 2.27 -3.98 11.39
CA ILE A 54 3.15 -4.85 10.60
C ILE A 54 2.41 -6.12 10.16
N THR A 55 1.72 -6.78 11.08
CA THR A 55 1.03 -8.04 10.80
C THR A 55 -0.21 -7.83 9.94
N GLY A 56 -0.92 -6.73 10.12
CA GLY A 56 -2.04 -6.31 9.29
C GLY A 56 -1.60 -6.02 7.85
N PHE A 57 -0.48 -5.32 7.68
CA PHE A 57 0.06 -5.00 6.35
C PHE A 57 0.38 -6.24 5.50
N TYR A 58 0.79 -7.35 6.13
CA TYR A 58 1.07 -8.61 5.42
C TYR A 58 -0.07 -9.63 5.51
N ARG A 59 -1.27 -9.26 5.97
CA ARG A 59 -2.39 -10.20 6.09
C ARG A 59 -2.82 -10.77 4.74
N ASN A 60 -2.99 -9.90 3.75
CA ASN A 60 -3.34 -10.29 2.38
C ASN A 60 -2.19 -10.00 1.40
N PHE A 61 -1.62 -8.80 1.50
CA PHE A 61 -0.52 -8.36 0.65
C PHE A 61 0.73 -9.20 0.88
N ASP A 62 1.31 -9.67 -0.23
CA ASP A 62 2.56 -10.45 -0.22
C ASP A 62 3.72 -9.62 -0.76
N SER A 63 3.57 -9.12 -1.98
CA SER A 63 4.65 -8.44 -2.69
C SER A 63 4.09 -7.61 -3.84
N LEU A 64 4.96 -6.79 -4.44
CA LEU A 64 4.68 -6.17 -5.72
C LEU A 64 5.84 -6.34 -6.69
N ARG A 65 5.52 -6.23 -7.97
CA ARG A 65 6.48 -6.34 -9.05
C ARG A 65 6.10 -5.41 -10.19
N TYR A 66 7.10 -4.85 -10.85
CA TYR A 66 6.90 -4.16 -12.13
C TYR A 66 7.17 -5.11 -13.29
N VAL A 67 6.27 -5.07 -14.28
CA VAL A 67 6.48 -5.68 -15.61
C VAL A 67 6.22 -4.59 -16.65
N GLY A 68 7.30 -3.99 -17.14
CA GLY A 68 7.20 -2.74 -17.92
C GLY A 68 6.58 -1.64 -17.05
N ASP A 69 5.50 -1.02 -17.52
CA ASP A 69 4.75 0.00 -16.77
C ASP A 69 3.63 -0.59 -15.88
N MET A 70 3.38 -1.91 -15.97
CA MET A 70 2.39 -2.56 -15.12
C MET A 70 2.96 -2.78 -13.72
N LEU A 71 2.29 -2.21 -12.72
CA LEU A 71 2.46 -2.62 -11.34
C LEU A 71 1.55 -3.81 -11.06
N ILE A 72 2.15 -4.89 -10.58
CA ILE A 72 1.49 -6.11 -10.16
C ILE A 72 1.56 -6.15 -8.64
N VAL A 73 0.40 -6.25 -7.98
CA VAL A 73 0.29 -6.41 -6.53
C VAL A 73 -0.20 -7.83 -6.25
N ARG A 74 0.57 -8.61 -5.49
CA ARG A 74 0.27 -10.01 -5.17
C ARG A 74 -0.42 -10.12 -3.82
N LEU A 75 -1.42 -11.00 -3.79
CA LEU A 75 -2.37 -11.18 -2.71
C LEU A 75 -2.55 -12.67 -2.41
N ARG A 76 -2.71 -12.99 -1.13
CA ARG A 76 -3.02 -14.34 -0.66
C ARG A 76 -4.47 -14.71 -0.91
N GLN A 77 -5.37 -13.74 -0.89
CA GLN A 77 -6.79 -13.90 -1.16
C GLN A 77 -7.22 -13.04 -2.36
N ARG A 78 -8.02 -13.63 -3.24
CA ARG A 78 -8.52 -12.96 -4.45
C ARG A 78 -9.61 -11.95 -4.08
N PRO A 79 -9.52 -10.68 -4.49
CA PRO A 79 -10.62 -9.76 -4.31
C PRO A 79 -11.82 -10.15 -5.19
N THR A 80 -13.03 -10.02 -4.64
CA THR A 80 -14.30 -10.21 -5.36
C THR A 80 -14.53 -9.08 -6.38
N GLU A 81 -15.49 -9.25 -7.29
CA GLU A 81 -15.85 -8.21 -8.27
C GLU A 81 -16.29 -6.90 -7.59
N GLN A 82 -17.04 -6.99 -6.48
CA GLN A 82 -17.46 -5.82 -5.71
C GLN A 82 -16.26 -5.10 -5.06
N GLN A 83 -15.32 -5.85 -4.50
CA GLN A 83 -14.08 -5.30 -3.93
C GLN A 83 -13.20 -4.65 -5.00
N VAL A 84 -13.13 -5.23 -6.20
CA VAL A 84 -12.43 -4.61 -7.35
C VAL A 84 -13.13 -3.32 -7.79
N ALA A 85 -14.46 -3.28 -7.81
CA ALA A 85 -15.20 -2.05 -8.10
C ALA A 85 -14.88 -0.94 -7.08
N GLN A 86 -14.85 -1.29 -5.79
CA GLN A 86 -14.45 -0.38 -4.72
C GLN A 86 -13.00 0.14 -4.90
N LEU A 87 -12.06 -0.73 -5.27
CA LEU A 87 -10.68 -0.30 -5.57
C LEU A 87 -10.63 0.70 -6.72
N ASN A 88 -11.42 0.49 -7.78
CA ASN A 88 -11.45 1.40 -8.92
C ASN A 88 -12.07 2.76 -8.57
N GLU A 89 -13.12 2.76 -7.76
CA GLU A 89 -13.76 3.99 -7.28
C GLU A 89 -12.79 4.84 -6.47
N GLN A 90 -12.02 4.22 -5.56
CA GLN A 90 -11.15 4.94 -4.63
C GLN A 90 -9.75 5.22 -5.19
N PHE A 91 -9.20 4.31 -6.00
CA PHE A 91 -7.78 4.31 -6.40
C PHE A 91 -7.56 4.22 -7.91
N GLY A 92 -8.62 4.32 -8.73
CA GLY A 92 -8.52 4.27 -10.19
C GLY A 92 -7.55 5.30 -10.77
N HIS A 93 -7.38 6.45 -10.11
CA HIS A 93 -6.44 7.52 -10.49
C HIS A 93 -4.97 7.13 -10.40
N LEU A 94 -4.61 6.08 -9.65
CA LEU A 94 -3.24 5.56 -9.63
C LEU A 94 -2.87 4.88 -10.95
N SER A 95 -3.87 4.42 -11.70
CA SER A 95 -3.70 3.79 -13.00
C SER A 95 -3.73 4.84 -14.11
N THR A 96 -2.73 4.84 -14.99
CA THR A 96 -2.73 5.72 -16.18
C THR A 96 -3.86 5.38 -17.16
N SER A 97 -4.45 4.19 -17.07
CA SER A 97 -5.65 3.80 -17.82
C SER A 97 -6.95 4.06 -17.06
N GLY A 98 -6.87 4.50 -15.80
CA GLY A 98 -8.02 4.73 -14.93
C GLY A 98 -8.64 3.44 -14.38
N THR A 99 -8.00 2.27 -14.53
CA THR A 99 -8.57 1.00 -14.08
C THR A 99 -7.54 0.08 -13.43
N ILE A 100 -7.95 -0.57 -12.35
CA ILE A 100 -7.30 -1.66 -11.61
C ILE A 100 -8.07 -2.95 -11.87
N ARG A 101 -7.37 -4.05 -12.20
CA ARG A 101 -8.01 -5.33 -12.56
C ARG A 101 -7.33 -6.50 -11.88
N VAL A 102 -8.09 -7.57 -11.60
CA VAL A 102 -7.49 -8.88 -11.35
C VAL A 102 -6.85 -9.37 -12.65
N VAL A 103 -5.64 -9.90 -12.56
CA VAL A 103 -4.86 -10.36 -13.72
C VAL A 103 -4.26 -11.73 -13.45
N GLU A 104 -3.92 -12.44 -14.53
CA GLU A 104 -3.12 -13.67 -14.46
C GLU A 104 -1.62 -13.33 -14.43
N PRO A 105 -0.75 -14.30 -14.06
CA PRO A 105 0.69 -14.08 -14.12
C PRO A 105 1.16 -13.60 -15.50
N PHE A 106 2.03 -12.60 -15.52
CA PHE A 106 2.63 -12.10 -16.75
C PHE A 106 3.76 -13.03 -17.23
N GLU A 107 4.11 -12.95 -18.51
CA GLU A 107 5.16 -13.83 -19.09
C GLU A 107 6.50 -13.81 -18.34
N PRO A 108 7.04 -12.66 -17.87
CA PRO A 108 8.24 -12.66 -17.03
C PRO A 108 8.06 -13.44 -15.72
N GLU A 109 6.90 -13.32 -15.06
CA GLU A 109 6.61 -14.07 -13.83
C GLU A 109 6.56 -15.57 -14.09
N LYS A 110 5.93 -16.00 -15.20
CA LYS A 110 5.86 -17.42 -15.60
C LYS A 110 7.23 -18.01 -15.88
N ARG A 111 8.08 -17.29 -16.62
CA ARG A 111 9.44 -17.74 -16.96
C ARG A 111 10.30 -17.94 -15.72
N GLU A 112 10.12 -17.08 -14.73
CA GLU A 112 10.89 -17.09 -13.49
C GLU A 112 10.25 -17.94 -12.38
N GLN A 113 9.07 -18.53 -12.63
CA GLN A 113 8.28 -19.25 -11.63
C GLN A 113 8.01 -18.42 -10.36
N ASP A 114 7.79 -17.12 -10.54
CA ASP A 114 7.70 -16.15 -9.44
C ASP A 114 6.27 -16.12 -8.85
N ARG A 115 6.06 -16.90 -7.78
CA ARG A 115 4.84 -16.91 -6.94
C ARG A 115 3.56 -17.04 -7.77
N LEU A 116 3.54 -18.02 -8.67
CA LEU A 116 2.43 -18.23 -9.63
C LEU A 116 1.12 -18.65 -8.95
N ASP A 117 1.21 -19.17 -7.74
CA ASP A 117 0.09 -19.59 -6.88
C ASP A 117 -0.68 -18.42 -6.26
N LEU A 118 -0.09 -17.23 -6.17
CA LEU A 118 -0.74 -16.06 -5.58
C LEU A 118 -1.68 -15.35 -6.55
N PHE A 119 -2.77 -14.81 -6.00
CA PHE A 119 -3.66 -13.91 -6.73
C PHE A 119 -2.98 -12.56 -6.95
N ARG A 120 -3.45 -11.81 -7.94
CA ARG A 120 -2.85 -10.52 -8.26
C ARG A 120 -3.84 -9.55 -8.88
N ILE A 121 -3.68 -8.28 -8.51
CA ILE A 121 -4.22 -7.17 -9.29
C ILE A 121 -3.08 -6.53 -10.08
N GLY A 122 -3.42 -5.94 -11.22
CA GLY A 122 -2.47 -5.27 -12.08
C GLY A 122 -3.06 -4.02 -12.73
N PHE A 123 -2.23 -3.00 -12.87
CA PHE A 123 -2.57 -1.75 -13.55
C PHE A 123 -1.31 -1.00 -13.99
N PRO A 124 -1.38 -0.20 -15.05
CA PRO A 124 -0.27 0.66 -15.45
C PRO A 124 -0.13 1.79 -14.43
N PHE A 125 0.85 1.71 -13.54
CA PHE A 125 0.98 2.66 -12.45
C PHE A 125 1.63 3.96 -12.92
N ALA A 126 1.06 5.09 -12.53
CA ALA A 126 1.56 6.41 -12.89
C ALA A 126 2.91 6.78 -12.23
N LYS A 127 3.45 5.89 -11.35
CA LYS A 127 4.73 6.03 -10.62
C LYS A 127 4.77 7.25 -9.68
N HIS A 128 3.59 7.72 -9.26
CA HIS A 128 3.36 8.72 -8.22
C HIS A 128 2.14 8.31 -7.38
N GLY A 129 1.91 8.96 -6.23
CA GLY A 129 0.81 8.60 -5.32
C GLY A 129 1.14 7.35 -4.49
N TYR A 130 2.35 7.30 -3.93
CA TYR A 130 2.77 6.15 -3.10
C TYR A 130 2.01 6.08 -1.76
N GLY A 131 1.60 7.23 -1.21
CA GLY A 131 0.67 7.28 -0.08
C GLY A 131 -0.66 6.57 -0.38
N ASP A 132 -1.32 6.96 -1.47
CA ASP A 132 -2.56 6.31 -1.93
C ASP A 132 -2.36 4.83 -2.26
N LEU A 133 -1.20 4.45 -2.83
CA LEU A 133 -0.87 3.04 -3.07
C LEU A 133 -0.78 2.25 -1.76
N ARG A 134 -0.23 2.87 -0.71
CA ARG A 134 -0.18 2.27 0.63
C ARG A 134 -1.59 2.12 1.22
N GLU A 135 -2.44 3.15 1.13
CA GLU A 135 -3.85 3.04 1.53
C GLU A 135 -4.61 1.94 0.78
N MET A 136 -4.38 1.82 -0.53
CA MET A 136 -4.97 0.75 -1.34
C MET A 136 -4.54 -0.63 -0.84
N ILE A 137 -3.28 -0.79 -0.44
CA ILE A 137 -2.78 -2.03 0.18
C ILE A 137 -3.48 -2.29 1.52
N ASP A 138 -3.71 -1.28 2.35
CA ASP A 138 -4.44 -1.45 3.61
C ASP A 138 -5.88 -1.92 3.36
N LEU A 139 -6.56 -1.34 2.36
CA LEU A 139 -7.90 -1.79 1.99
C LEU A 139 -7.89 -3.25 1.50
N LEU A 140 -6.90 -3.63 0.67
CA LEU A 140 -6.72 -5.02 0.24
C LEU A 140 -6.50 -5.97 1.41
N ASN A 141 -5.81 -5.52 2.46
CA ASN A 141 -5.61 -6.30 3.68
C ASN A 141 -6.89 -6.44 4.52
N GLN A 142 -7.81 -5.48 4.45
CA GLN A 142 -9.13 -5.57 5.09
C GLN A 142 -10.07 -6.56 4.38
N PHE A 143 -9.83 -6.85 3.10
CA PHE A 143 -10.60 -7.84 2.34
C PHE A 143 -10.29 -9.28 2.74
N ALA A 144 -9.16 -9.53 3.40
CA ALA A 144 -8.85 -10.86 3.88
C ALA A 144 -9.68 -11.20 5.12
N GLU A 145 -10.46 -12.27 5.03
CA GLU A 145 -11.06 -12.90 6.20
C GLU A 145 -9.95 -13.57 7.03
N GLY A 146 -10.04 -13.44 8.36
CA GLY A 146 -9.05 -13.94 9.33
C GLY A 146 -8.99 -15.45 9.45
#